data_AF-R2NQQ7-F1
#
_entry.id   AF-R2NQQ7-F1
#
_cell.length_a   1.000
_cell.length_b   1.000
_cell.length_c   1.000
_cell.angle_alpha   90.00
_cell.angle_beta   90.00
_cell.angle_gamma   90.00
#
_symmetry.space_group_name_H-M   'P 1'
#
loop_
_entity.id
_entity.type
_entity.pdbx_description
1 polymer ?
#
loop_
_entity_poly.entity_id
_entity_poly.type
_entity_poly.pdbx_seq_one_letter_code
_entity_poly.pdbx_strand_id
1 'polypeptide(L)' 'MIAVAKEARGTGVLRKMLTTVIDECQKENKDIVLETMTEANVPIYQHFGFELIEYHTSPNVPFAEYCFIKRPN' A
#
# COMPACT_ATOMS: atom_id res chain seq x y z
N MET A 1 -9.95 0.39 0.41
CA MET A 1 -9.70 0.53 -1.05
C MET A 1 -9.31 1.97 -1.35
N ILE A 2 -8.24 2.17 -2.13
CA ILE A 2 -7.72 3.49 -2.52
C ILE A 2 -7.60 3.50 -4.05
N ALA A 3 -7.99 4.59 -4.69
CA ALA A 3 -7.82 4.76 -6.13
C ALA A 3 -7.46 6.21 -6.46
N VAL A 4 -6.72 6.40 -7.56
CA VAL A 4 -6.40 7.72 -8.12
C VAL A 4 -6.98 7.78 -9.53
N ALA A 5 -7.80 8.81 -9.78
CA ALA A 5 -8.35 9.08 -11.10
C ALA A 5 -7.22 9.19 -12.13
N LYS A 6 -7.45 8.73 -13.36
CA LYS A 6 -6.39 8.58 -14.37
C LYS A 6 -5.72 9.93 -14.68
N GLU A 7 -6.52 10.97 -14.77
CA GLU A 7 -6.17 12.38 -14.96
C GLU A 7 -5.40 12.99 -13.79
N ALA A 8 -5.49 12.41 -12.60
CA ALA A 8 -4.79 12.87 -11.40
C ALA A 8 -3.49 12.09 -11.12
N ARG A 9 -3.10 11.14 -11.98
CA ARG A 9 -1.84 10.40 -11.82
C ARG A 9 -0.65 11.33 -12.03
N GLY A 10 0.45 11.08 -11.32
CA GLY A 10 1.65 11.93 -11.37
C GLY A 10 1.54 13.26 -10.63
N THR A 11 0.37 13.62 -10.09
CA THR A 11 0.16 14.88 -9.34
C THR A 11 0.63 14.82 -7.88
N GLY A 12 0.95 13.62 -7.38
CA GLY A 12 1.29 13.40 -5.97
C GLY A 12 0.09 13.24 -5.03
N VAL A 13 -1.14 13.22 -5.53
CA VAL A 13 -2.37 13.02 -4.72
C VAL A 13 -2.29 11.76 -3.82
N LEU A 14 -1.83 10.63 -4.37
CA LEU A 14 -1.67 9.40 -3.58
C LEU A 14 -0.73 9.60 -2.39
N ARG A 15 0.42 10.25 -2.63
CA ARG A 15 1.42 10.52 -1.59
C ARG A 15 0.84 11.41 -0.50
N LYS A 16 0.17 12.51 -0.88
CA LYS A 16 -0.48 13.40 0.08
C LYS A 16 -1.46 12.63 0.98
N MET A 17 -2.28 11.76 0.39
CA MET A 17 -3.27 10.99 1.13
C MET A 17 -2.63 9.92 2.03
N LEU A 18 -1.70 9.11 1.51
CA LEU A 18 -1.04 8.06 2.27
C LEU A 18 -0.18 8.63 3.40
N THR A 19 0.54 9.72 3.16
CA THR A 19 1.35 10.38 4.21
C THR A 19 0.48 10.82 5.37
N THR A 20 -0.68 11.44 5.12
CA THR A 20 -1.61 11.83 6.21
C THR A 20 -2.03 10.63 7.06
N VAL A 21 -2.41 9.52 6.43
CA VAL A 21 -2.84 8.30 7.14
C VAL A 21 -1.67 7.69 7.93
N ILE A 22 -0.49 7.60 7.31
CA ILE A 22 0.71 7.06 7.95
C ILE A 22 1.09 7.89 9.17
N ASP A 23 1.11 9.23 9.04
CA ASP A 23 1.48 10.13 10.14
C ASP A 23 0.53 10.00 11.33
N GLU A 24 -0.77 9.81 11.08
CA GLU A 24 -1.77 9.59 12.12
C GLU A 24 -1.57 8.23 12.82
N CYS A 25 -1.42 7.16 12.05
CA CYS A 25 -1.16 5.82 12.61
C CYS A 25 0.15 5.77 13.40
N GLN A 26 1.20 6.46 12.95
CA GLN A 26 2.47 6.54 13.67
C GLN A 26 2.33 7.28 15.01
N LYS A 27 1.58 8.40 15.05
CA LYS A 27 1.29 9.11 16.32
C LYS A 27 0.54 8.24 17.31
N GLU A 28 -0.32 7.37 16.82
CA GLU A 28 -1.14 6.49 17.64
C GLU A 28 -0.51 5.11 17.90
N ASN A 29 0.73 4.89 17.44
CA ASN A 29 1.44 3.62 17.57
C ASN A 29 0.65 2.42 17.02
N LYS A 30 0.04 2.59 15.83
CA LYS A 30 -0.75 1.57 15.13
C LYS A 30 0.00 0.98 13.94
N ASP A 31 -0.07 -0.34 13.82
CA ASP A 31 0.31 -1.05 12.59
C ASP A 31 -0.64 -0.67 11.45
N ILE A 32 -0.09 -0.59 10.24
CA ILE A 32 -0.85 -0.35 9.01
C ILE A 32 -0.68 -1.57 8.11
N VAL A 33 -1.79 -2.17 7.70
CA VAL A 33 -1.79 -3.26 6.71
C VAL A 33 -2.43 -2.79 5.42
N LEU A 34 -1.93 -3.30 4.30
CA LEU A 34 -2.56 -3.14 3.00
C LEU A 34 -2.31 -4.36 2.12
N GLU A 35 -3.17 -4.53 1.13
CA GLU A 35 -3.04 -5.54 0.09
C GLU A 35 -3.15 -4.88 -1.29
N THR A 36 -2.49 -5.46 -2.28
CA THR A 36 -2.67 -5.08 -3.67
C THR A 36 -2.62 -6.30 -4.57
N MET A 37 -3.43 -6.29 -5.63
CA MET A 37 -3.38 -7.30 -6.69
C MET A 37 -2.59 -6.83 -7.92
N THR A 38 -1.90 -5.69 -7.82
CA THR A 38 -1.12 -5.09 -8.90
C THR A 38 0.35 -5.04 -8.51
N GLU A 39 1.16 -5.89 -9.14
CA GLU A 39 2.61 -5.98 -8.89
C GLU A 39 3.32 -4.63 -9.06
N ALA A 40 2.91 -3.82 -10.03
CA ALA A 40 3.49 -2.49 -10.26
C ALA A 40 3.34 -1.52 -9.06
N ASN A 41 2.44 -1.81 -8.10
CA ASN A 41 2.29 -1.02 -6.89
C ASN A 41 3.25 -1.45 -5.76
N VAL A 42 3.83 -2.65 -5.82
CA VAL A 42 4.79 -3.16 -4.82
C VAL A 42 5.91 -2.15 -4.51
N PRO A 43 6.67 -1.62 -5.51
CA PRO A 43 7.72 -0.67 -5.23
C PRO A 43 7.20 0.67 -4.69
N ILE A 44 5.96 1.04 -4.98
CA ILE A 44 5.33 2.25 -4.45
C ILE A 44 5.15 2.11 -2.94
N TYR A 45 4.57 1.00 -2.47
CA TYR A 45 4.34 0.78 -1.05
C TYR A 45 5.65 0.57 -0.27
N GLN A 46 6.63 -0.12 -0.87
CA GLN A 46 7.97 -0.23 -0.29
C GLN A 46 8.63 1.14 -0.10
N HIS A 47 8.43 2.08 -1.03
CA HIS A 47 8.92 3.46 -0.88
C HIS A 47 8.31 4.21 0.32
N PHE A 48 7.08 3.87 0.73
CA PHE A 48 6.46 4.40 1.96
C PHE A 48 6.93 3.66 3.23
N GLY A 49 7.86 2.71 3.11
CA GLY A 49 8.38 1.92 4.21
C GLY A 49 7.40 0.86 4.70
N PHE A 50 6.58 0.32 3.79
CA PHE A 50 5.88 -0.94 4.02
C PHE A 50 6.77 -2.12 3.67
N GLU A 51 6.69 -3.18 4.45
CA GLU A 51 7.35 -4.46 4.24
C GLU A 51 6.35 -5.44 3.62
N LEU A 52 6.73 -6.12 2.53
CA LEU A 52 5.96 -7.23 1.98
C LEU A 52 6.11 -8.43 2.91
N ILE A 53 5.01 -8.90 3.50
CA ILE A 53 5.02 -9.99 4.48
C ILE A 53 4.40 -11.27 3.95
N GLU A 54 3.43 -11.18 3.05
CA GLU A 54 2.80 -12.35 2.44
C GLU A 54 2.56 -12.12 0.94
N TYR A 55 2.57 -13.23 0.22
CA TYR A 55 2.29 -13.29 -1.21
C TYR A 55 1.40 -14.51 -1.46
N HIS A 56 0.19 -14.28 -1.94
CA HIS A 56 -0.79 -15.34 -2.18
C HIS A 56 -1.07 -15.49 -3.66
N THR A 57 -1.11 -16.73 -4.12
CA THR A 57 -1.57 -17.10 -5.46
C THR A 57 -2.54 -18.25 -5.35
N SER A 58 -3.40 -18.41 -6.35
CA SER A 58 -4.32 -19.54 -6.40
C SER A 58 -4.49 -20.01 -7.84
N PRO A 59 -4.53 -21.33 -8.08
CA PRO A 59 -4.77 -21.87 -9.42
C PRO A 59 -6.17 -21.52 -9.95
N ASN A 60 -7.09 -21.10 -9.07
CA ASN A 60 -8.47 -20.77 -9.44
C ASN A 60 -8.67 -19.29 -9.78
N VAL A 61 -7.72 -18.41 -9.45
CA VAL A 61 -7.82 -16.96 -9.73
C VAL A 61 -6.55 -16.45 -10.40
N PRO A 62 -6.65 -15.76 -11.55
CA PRO A 62 -5.49 -15.33 -12.33
C PRO A 62 -4.87 -14.03 -11.80
N PHE A 63 -4.81 -13.84 -10.49
CA PHE A 63 -4.16 -12.70 -9.86
C PHE A 63 -3.41 -13.14 -8.61
N ALA A 64 -2.28 -12.48 -8.37
CA ALA A 64 -1.54 -12.60 -7.14
C ALA A 64 -1.97 -11.48 -6.18
N GLU A 65 -1.93 -11.76 -4.89
CA GLU A 65 -2.15 -10.79 -3.83
C GLU A 65 -0.84 -10.55 -3.08
N TYR A 66 -0.51 -9.29 -2.89
CA TYR A 66 0.70 -8.84 -2.21
C TYR A 66 0.28 -8.13 -0.93
N CYS A 67 0.59 -8.71 0.23
CA CYS A 67 0.19 -8.21 1.54
C CYS A 67 1.36 -7.56 2.26
N PHE A 68 1.13 -6.37 2.77
CA PHE A 68 2.15 -5.52 3.37
C PHE A 68 1.79 -5.11 4.79
N ILE A 69 2.81 -4.88 5.59
CA ILE A 69 2.70 -4.22 6.89
C ILE A 69 3.66 -3.03 6.97
N LYS A 70 3.22 -1.96 7.64
CA LYS A 70 4.09 -0.90 8.16
C LYS A 70 3.86 -0.83 9.66
N ARG A 71 4.92 -1.09 10.42
CA ARG A 71 4.88 -0.97 11.88
C ARG A 71 5.15 0.49 12.31
N PRO A 72 4.69 0.90 13.50
CA PRO A 72 5.17 2.11 14.15
C PRO A 72 6.70 2.11 14.23
N ASN A 73 7.28 3.31 14.13
CA ASN A 73 8.71 3.51 14.37
C ASN A 73 9.02 3.57 15.87
#